data_AF-A0A2N7X6P9-F1
#
_entry.id   AF-A0A2N7X6P9-F1
#
_cell.length_a   1.000
_cell.length_b   1.000
_cell.length_c   1.000
_cell.angle_alpha   90.00
_cell.angle_beta   90.00
_cell.angle_gamma   90.00
#
_symmetry.space_group_name_H-M   'P 1'
#
loop_
_entity.id
_entity.type
_entity.pdbx_description
1 polymer ?
#
loop_
_entity_poly.entity_id
_entity_poly.type
_entity_poly.pdbx_seq_one_letter_code
_entity_poly.pdbx_strand_id
1 'polypeptide(L)' 'MRSLPAGTASRPLTTYEVVQQIPGVMSGPAAPAFNQFGLGMQHQLPMTIQDYIEQGFIKIINQVIPSKP' A
#
# COMPACT_ATOMS: atom_id res chain seq x y z
N MET A 1 -10.57 2.92 2.84
CA MET A 1 -10.79 3.81 1.67
C MET A 1 -9.45 4.38 1.24
N ARG A 2 -9.15 4.48 -0.06
CA ARG A 2 -7.77 4.75 -0.55
C ARG A 2 -7.61 6.00 -1.44
N SER A 3 -8.71 6.59 -1.92
CA SER A 3 -8.68 7.72 -2.88
C SER A 3 -7.75 7.45 -4.07
N LEU A 4 -7.96 6.33 -4.77
CA LEU A 4 -7.13 5.94 -5.92
C LEU A 4 -7.87 6.20 -7.25
N PRO A 5 -7.15 6.51 -8.34
CA PRO A 5 -7.75 6.68 -9.67
C PRO A 5 -8.55 5.46 -10.12
N ALA A 6 -9.51 5.68 -11.03
CA ALA A 6 -10.17 4.61 -11.76
C ALA A 6 -9.15 3.69 -12.46
N GLY A 7 -9.49 2.40 -12.57
CA GLY A 7 -8.58 1.39 -13.14
C GLY A 7 -7.56 0.81 -12.15
N THR A 8 -7.39 1.41 -10.96
CA THR A 8 -6.44 0.85 -9.97
C THR A 8 -6.80 -0.58 -9.52
N ALA A 9 -8.07 -0.96 -9.59
CA ALA A 9 -8.54 -2.32 -9.30
C ALA A 9 -8.02 -3.39 -10.27
N SER A 10 -7.53 -3.01 -11.46
CA SER A 10 -6.90 -3.96 -12.39
C SER A 10 -5.42 -4.20 -12.10
N ARG A 11 -4.83 -3.52 -11.10
CA ARG A 11 -3.46 -3.74 -10.66
C ARG A 11 -3.42 -4.87 -9.61
N PRO A 12 -2.30 -5.61 -9.49
CA PRO A 12 -2.14 -6.58 -8.42
C PRO A 12 -2.38 -5.97 -7.04
N LEU A 13 -3.12 -6.69 -6.20
CA LEU A 13 -3.28 -6.37 -4.78
C LEU A 13 -2.29 -7.20 -3.97
N THR A 14 -1.25 -6.55 -3.46
CA THR A 14 -0.25 -7.20 -2.61
C THR A 14 -0.51 -6.88 -1.14
N THR A 15 -0.45 -7.91 -0.30
CA THR A 15 -0.55 -7.80 1.17
C THR A 15 0.81 -8.13 1.77
N TYR A 16 1.25 -7.28 2.71
CA TYR A 16 2.53 -7.41 3.39
C TYR A 16 2.31 -7.60 4.89
N GLU A 17 3.20 -8.35 5.53
CA GLU A 17 3.35 -8.39 6.98
C GLU A 17 4.60 -7.61 7.38
N VAL A 18 4.47 -6.74 8.38
CA VAL A 18 5.60 -6.03 9.00
C VAL A 18 6.25 -6.98 10.00
N VAL A 19 7.46 -7.44 9.70
CA VAL A 19 8.20 -8.38 10.55
C VAL A 19 9.16 -7.67 11.50
N GLN A 20 9.53 -6.42 11.19
CA GLN A 20 10.37 -5.57 12.03
C GLN A 20 9.84 -4.14 12.02
N GLN A 21 10.07 -3.38 13.10
CA GLN A 21 9.64 -1.98 13.18
C GLN A 21 10.29 -1.14 12.08
N ILE A 22 9.48 -0.37 11.34
CA ILE A 22 9.96 0.56 10.31
C ILE A 22 10.03 1.97 10.93
N PRO A 23 11.23 2.55 11.14
CA PRO A 23 11.34 3.91 11.65
C PRO A 23 10.95 4.93 10.57
N GLY A 24 10.44 6.09 11.00
CA GLY A 24 10.17 7.23 10.10
C GLY A 24 8.92 7.08 9.23
N VAL A 25 8.03 6.12 9.50
CA VAL A 25 6.75 6.00 8.79
C VAL A 25 5.86 7.19 9.13
N MET A 26 5.49 7.98 8.13
CA MET A 26 4.48 9.02 8.28
C MET A 26 3.10 8.40 8.06
N SER A 27 2.20 8.59 9.01
CA SER A 27 0.83 8.04 8.94
C SER A 27 -0.20 9.14 9.05
N GLY A 28 -1.29 9.02 8.31
CA GLY A 28 -2.39 9.97 8.37
C GLY A 28 -3.57 9.57 7.49
N PRO A 29 -4.68 10.30 7.56
CA PRO A 29 -5.82 10.05 6.68
C PRO A 29 -5.49 10.43 5.23
N ALA A 30 -5.90 9.58 4.29
CA ALA A 30 -5.86 9.89 2.86
C ALA A 30 -6.87 11.01 2.56
N ALA A 31 -6.43 12.06 1.87
CA ALA A 31 -7.31 13.16 1.47
C ALA A 31 -8.36 12.71 0.44
N PRO A 32 -9.51 13.39 0.33
CA PRO A 32 -10.45 13.17 -0.75
C PRO A 32 -9.80 13.44 -2.12
N ALA A 33 -9.98 12.52 -3.07
CA ALA A 33 -9.52 12.66 -4.46
C ALA A 33 -10.26 11.69 -5.38
N PHE A 34 -10.19 11.90 -6.70
CA PHE A 34 -10.77 11.01 -7.73
C PHE A 34 -12.25 10.68 -7.50
N ASN A 35 -13.05 11.67 -7.08
CA ASN A 35 -14.47 11.51 -6.71
C ASN A 35 -14.71 10.47 -5.60
N GLN A 36 -13.71 10.24 -4.74
CA GLN A 36 -13.81 9.39 -3.55
C GLN A 36 -13.50 10.21 -2.30
N PHE A 37 -14.22 9.90 -1.22
CA PHE A 37 -14.10 10.60 0.06
C PHE A 37 -12.74 10.40 0.75
N GLY A 38 -12.04 9.28 0.50
CA GLY A 38 -10.78 8.98 1.18
C GLY A 38 -10.97 8.64 2.64
N LEU A 39 -10.20 9.28 3.54
CA LEU A 39 -10.23 9.15 5.00
C LEU A 39 -9.75 7.81 5.58
N GLY A 40 -9.30 6.86 4.76
CA GLY A 40 -8.57 5.70 5.28
C GLY A 40 -7.17 6.09 5.75
N MET A 41 -6.61 5.34 6.71
CA MET A 41 -5.21 5.49 7.10
C MET A 41 -4.30 5.11 5.93
N GLN A 42 -3.35 5.98 5.60
CA GLN A 42 -2.25 5.72 4.68
C GLN A 42 -0.91 5.82 5.43
N HIS A 43 0.08 5.07 4.94
CA HIS A 43 1.43 5.05 5.48
C HIS A 43 2.41 5.39 4.36
N GLN A 44 3.16 6.47 4.53
CA GLN A 44 4.25 6.83 3.65
C GLN A 44 5.56 6.31 4.26
N LEU A 45 6.21 5.39 3.54
CA LEU A 45 7.49 4.84 3.96
C LEU A 45 8.66 5.69 3.42
N PRO A 46 9.76 5.83 4.17
CA PRO A 46 10.96 6.54 3.72
C PRO A 46 11.67 5.94 2.49
N MET A 47 11.58 4.62 2.30
CA MET A 47 12.21 3.88 1.20
C MET A 47 11.17 3.16 0.33
N THR A 48 11.62 2.49 -0.73
CA THR A 48 10.72 1.73 -1.59
C THR A 48 10.28 0.44 -0.92
N ILE A 49 9.15 -0.12 -1.38
CA ILE A 49 8.66 -1.42 -0.90
C ILE A 49 9.70 -2.54 -1.13
N GLN A 50 10.43 -2.48 -2.26
CA GLN A 50 11.45 -3.48 -2.59
C GLN A 50 12.60 -3.46 -1.59
N ASP A 51 13.07 -2.26 -1.21
CA ASP A 51 14.13 -2.11 -0.20
C ASP A 51 13.74 -2.77 1.14
N TYR A 52 12.50 -2.60 1.58
CA TYR A 52 12.02 -3.20 2.82
C TYR A 52 11.85 -4.72 2.75
N ILE A 53 11.58 -5.28 1.56
CA ILE A 53 11.56 -6.73 1.35
C ILE A 53 12.98 -7.28 1.44
N GLU A 54 13.92 -6.66 0.72
CA GLU A 54 15.32 -7.11 0.65
C GLU A 54 16.04 -7.00 1.99
N GLN A 55 15.75 -5.96 2.76
CA GLN A 55 16.29 -5.75 4.11
C GLN A 55 15.53 -6.56 5.18
N GLY A 56 14.46 -7.27 4.83
CA GLY A 56 13.72 -8.13 5.75
C GLY A 56 12.88 -7.40 6.80
N PHE A 57 12.41 -6.18 6.51
CA PHE A 57 11.47 -5.43 7.36
C PHE A 57 10.02 -5.82 7.11
N ILE A 58 9.69 -6.18 5.87
CA ILE A 58 8.37 -6.66 5.47
C ILE A 58 8.50 -7.92 4.62
N LYS A 59 7.45 -8.74 4.61
CA LYS A 59 7.33 -9.88 3.69
C LYS A 59 5.99 -9.86 2.98
N ILE A 60 5.96 -10.32 1.73
CA ILE A 60 4.71 -10.55 1.00
C ILE A 60 4.02 -11.77 1.62
N ILE A 61 2.76 -11.63 2.01
CA ILE A 61 1.95 -12.74 2.54
C ILE A 61 0.82 -13.16 1.59
N ASN A 62 0.42 -12.27 0.67
CA ASN A 62 -0.55 -12.59 -0.36
C ASN A 62 -0.38 -11.64 -1.56
N GLN A 63 -0.62 -12.14 -2.76
CA GLN A 63 -0.69 -11.32 -3.97
C GLN A 63 -1.84 -11.80 -4.85
N VAL A 64 -2.86 -10.97 -5.01
CA VAL A 64 -4.00 -11.23 -5.89
C VAL A 64 -3.76 -10.53 -7.21
N ILE A 65 -3.64 -11.29 -8.28
CA ILE A 65 -3.52 -10.78 -9.64
C ILE A 65 -4.93 -10.78 -10.24
N PRO A 66 -5.52 -9.60 -10.55
CA PRO A 66 -6.83 -9.56 -11.20
C PRO A 66 -6.78 -10.30 -12.53
N SER A 67 -7.71 -11.21 -12.76
CA SER A 67 -7.89 -11.81 -14.07
C SER A 67 -8.27 -10.72 -15.07
N LYS A 68 -7.61 -10.70 -16.24
CA LYS A 68 -8.06 -9.89 -17.37
C LYS A 68 -9.49 -10.34 -17.71
N PRO A 69 -10.44 -9.41 -17.93
CA PRO A 69 -11.77 -9.76 -18.42
C PRO A 69 -11.70 -10.47 -19.77
#